data_AF-A0A1C5M9I1-F1
#
_entry.id   AF-A0A1C5M9I1-F1
#
_cell.length_a   1.000
_cell.length_b   1.000
_cell.length_c   1.000
_cell.angle_alpha   90.00
_cell.angle_beta   90.00
_cell.angle_gamma   90.00
#
_symmetry.space_group_name_H-M   'P 1'
#
loop_
_entity.id
_entity.type
_entity.pdbx_description
1 polymer ?
#
loop_
_entity_poly.entity_id
_entity_poly.type
_entity_poly.pdbx_seq_one_letter_code
_entity_poly.pdbx_strand_id
1 'polypeptide(L)'
;MVKYVDYEFYKTLYGEKSILETDFNRLSWDACKRIDTATTTANSIKKLKIAFPTDEEGAEAVKRCLCELINISYKLERAEERVNASQGFVQREDGTVSSKLVSSVSAGNESISYSTTNNTSAATLIDKALSDKTAQEQLYRDTITKYLSGVTDKNGINLLYAGRYPEEFYEN
;
A
#
# COMPACT_ATOMS: atom_id res chain seq x y z
N MET A 1 21.59 0.81 -2.32
CA MET A 1 20.17 1.21 -2.46
C MET A 1 19.68 1.59 -1.08
N VAL A 2 19.06 2.76 -0.93
CA VAL A 2 18.66 3.27 0.39
C VAL A 2 17.38 2.55 0.81
N LYS A 3 17.45 1.79 1.91
CA LYS A 3 16.27 1.29 2.62
C LYS A 3 16.08 2.21 3.82
N TYR A 4 14.90 2.80 3.97
CA TYR A 4 14.62 3.72 5.08
C TYR A 4 14.17 2.97 6.36
N VAL A 5 13.78 1.69 6.24
CA VAL A 5 13.25 0.85 7.32
C VAL A 5 13.89 -0.54 7.29
N ASP A 6 14.20 -1.05 8.48
CA ASP A 6 14.64 -2.41 8.71
C ASP A 6 13.48 -3.31 9.16
N TYR A 7 13.62 -4.61 8.90
CA TYR A 7 12.60 -5.60 9.27
C TYR A 7 12.39 -5.68 10.80
N GLU A 8 13.44 -5.46 11.58
CA GLU A 8 13.34 -5.39 13.05
C GLU A 8 12.42 -4.26 13.50
N PHE A 9 12.55 -3.07 12.90
CA PHE A 9 11.66 -1.94 13.18
C PHE A 9 10.23 -2.21 12.73
N TYR A 10 10.04 -2.91 11.62
CA TYR A 10 8.71 -3.33 11.20
C TYR A 10 8.07 -4.30 12.21
N LYS A 11 8.85 -5.25 12.74
CA LYS A 11 8.39 -6.19 13.78
C LYS A 11 7.99 -5.51 15.08
N THR A 12 8.69 -4.45 15.50
CA THR A 12 8.31 -3.73 16.73
C THR A 12 6.94 -3.06 16.60
N LEU A 13 6.57 -2.61 15.40
CA LEU A 13 5.28 -1.97 15.14
C LEU A 13 4.11 -2.96 15.02
N TYR A 14 4.29 -4.08 14.32
CA TYR A 14 3.20 -5.01 14.00
C TYR A 14 3.20 -6.31 14.84
N GLY A 15 4.27 -6.58 15.59
CA GLY A 15 4.40 -7.75 16.46
C GLY A 15 4.11 -9.06 15.71
N GLU A 16 3.25 -9.90 16.27
CA GLU A 16 2.86 -11.20 15.68
C GLU A 16 2.06 -11.08 14.37
N LYS A 17 1.54 -9.89 14.04
CA LYS A 17 0.87 -9.64 12.75
C LYS A 17 1.86 -9.26 11.65
N SER A 18 3.17 -9.32 11.93
CA SER A 18 4.20 -9.04 10.95
C SER A 18 4.19 -10.06 9.81
N ILE A 19 4.38 -9.57 8.59
CA ILE A 19 4.62 -10.41 7.42
C ILE A 19 5.98 -11.13 7.50
N LEU A 20 6.12 -12.18 6.70
CA LEU A 20 7.39 -12.90 6.52
C LEU A 20 8.48 -11.97 5.98
N GLU A 21 9.73 -12.20 6.36
CA GLU A 21 10.86 -11.36 5.95
C GLU A 21 11.08 -11.36 4.42
N THR A 22 10.82 -12.50 3.76
CA THR A 22 10.86 -12.63 2.30
C THR A 22 9.86 -11.71 1.62
N ASP A 23 8.62 -11.66 2.10
CA ASP A 23 7.58 -10.77 1.58
C ASP A 23 7.90 -9.31 1.89
N PHE A 24 8.39 -9.03 3.10
CA PHE A 24 8.84 -7.69 3.48
C PHE A 24 9.92 -7.17 2.54
N ASN A 25 10.95 -7.97 2.25
CA ASN A 25 12.03 -7.55 1.36
C ASN A 25 11.53 -7.23 -0.05
N ARG A 26 10.61 -8.03 -0.59
CA ARG A 26 9.98 -7.78 -1.90
C ARG A 26 9.13 -6.52 -1.90
N LEU A 27 8.23 -6.36 -0.92
CA LEU A 27 7.29 -5.24 -0.83
C LEU A 27 7.98 -3.93 -0.43
N SER A 28 9.04 -3.99 0.37
CA SER A 28 9.81 -2.81 0.80
C SER A 28 10.42 -2.08 -0.38
N TRP A 29 10.83 -2.80 -1.43
CA TRP A 29 11.35 -2.21 -2.66
C TRP A 29 10.29 -1.36 -3.37
N ASP A 30 9.08 -1.90 -3.53
CA ASP A 30 7.98 -1.20 -4.20
C ASP A 30 7.53 0.01 -3.37
N ALA A 31 7.37 -0.17 -2.06
CA ALA A 31 7.01 0.92 -1.14
C ALA A 31 8.06 2.06 -1.17
N CYS A 32 9.36 1.73 -1.18
CA CYS A 32 10.42 2.73 -1.22
C CYS A 32 10.39 3.52 -2.53
N LYS A 33 10.17 2.83 -3.66
CA LYS A 33 10.05 3.47 -4.97
C LYS A 33 8.84 4.40 -5.05
N ARG A 34 7.72 4.02 -4.43
CA ARG A 34 6.50 4.83 -4.35
C ARG A 34 6.71 6.11 -3.55
N ILE A 35 7.32 6.02 -2.36
CA ILE A 35 7.63 7.20 -1.55
C ILE A 35 8.63 8.10 -2.28
N ASP A 36 9.69 7.55 -2.86
CA ASP A 36 10.66 8.32 -3.66
C ASP A 36 9.95 9.08 -4.79
N THR A 37 9.00 8.44 -5.47
CA THR A 37 8.22 9.06 -6.56
C THR A 37 7.32 10.17 -6.03
N ALA A 38 6.63 9.94 -4.91
CA ALA A 38 5.73 10.93 -4.31
C ALA A 38 6.47 12.16 -3.75
N THR A 39 7.72 11.98 -3.32
CA THR A 39 8.61 13.06 -2.84
C THR A 39 9.51 13.63 -3.95
N THR A 40 9.31 13.19 -5.20
CA THR A 40 10.05 13.70 -6.35
C THR A 40 9.56 15.09 -6.69
N THR A 41 10.51 16.00 -6.84
CA THR A 41 10.23 17.41 -7.11
C THR A 41 10.08 17.67 -8.62
N ALA A 42 9.54 18.83 -9.04
CA ALA A 42 9.45 19.24 -10.45
C ALA A 42 10.77 19.09 -11.25
N ASN A 43 11.93 19.21 -10.59
CA ASN A 43 13.25 19.02 -11.21
C ASN A 43 13.73 17.55 -11.24
N SER A 44 12.83 16.58 -11.01
CA SER A 44 13.15 15.14 -10.92
C SER A 44 14.10 14.77 -9.77
N ILE A 45 14.07 15.55 -8.69
CA ILE A 45 14.95 15.39 -7.53
C ILE A 45 14.26 14.57 -6.44
N LYS A 46 14.93 13.50 -6.00
CA LYS A 46 14.48 12.62 -4.91
C LYS A 46 14.94 13.20 -3.57
N LYS A 47 14.11 14.05 -2.96
CA LYS A 47 14.43 14.77 -1.71
C LYS A 47 14.95 13.84 -0.62
N LEU A 48 14.28 12.70 -0.39
CA LEU A 48 14.65 11.75 0.65
C LEU A 48 16.06 11.16 0.51
N LYS A 49 16.63 11.15 -0.70
CA LYS A 49 18.00 10.66 -0.91
C LYS A 49 19.07 11.70 -0.66
N ILE A 50 18.70 12.97 -0.74
CA ILE A 50 19.63 14.09 -0.62
C ILE A 50 19.53 14.69 0.80
N ALA A 51 18.30 14.95 1.23
CA ALA A 51 18.00 15.54 2.53
C ALA A 51 16.98 14.65 3.26
N PHE A 52 17.47 13.60 3.92
CA PHE A 52 16.63 12.84 4.85
C PHE A 52 16.30 13.71 6.08
N PRO A 53 15.06 13.65 6.63
CA PRO A 53 14.70 14.43 7.83
C PRO A 53 15.67 14.19 8.98
N THR A 54 16.15 15.28 9.61
CA THR A 54 16.96 15.21 10.84
C THR A 54 16.12 15.16 12.11
N ASP A 55 14.85 15.56 12.00
CA ASP A 55 13.88 15.47 13.09
C ASP A 55 13.52 14.01 13.38
N GLU A 56 13.50 13.62 14.66
CA GLU A 56 13.21 12.24 15.07
C GLU A 56 11.78 11.83 14.70
N GLU A 57 10.80 12.71 14.89
CA GLU A 57 9.41 12.47 14.51
C GLU A 57 9.27 12.42 12.99
N GLY A 58 9.97 13.30 12.26
CA GLY A 58 9.98 13.30 10.80
C GLY A 58 10.58 12.01 10.20
N ALA A 59 11.72 11.56 10.74
CA ALA A 59 12.34 10.31 10.36
C ALA A 59 11.44 9.11 10.69
N GLU A 60 10.81 9.10 11.86
CA GLU A 60 9.87 8.05 12.26
C GLU A 60 8.61 8.05 11.39
N ALA A 61 8.09 9.22 11.02
CA ALA A 61 6.94 9.36 10.13
C ALA A 61 7.20 8.73 8.75
N VAL A 62 8.39 8.94 8.17
CA VAL A 62 8.81 8.28 6.92
C VAL A 62 8.86 6.76 7.09
N LYS A 63 9.41 6.28 8.21
CA LYS A 63 9.49 4.85 8.51
C LYS A 63 8.11 4.22 8.66
N ARG A 64 7.21 4.85 9.42
CA ARG A 64 5.82 4.41 9.63
C ARG A 64 5.00 4.47 8.33
N CYS A 65 5.23 5.49 7.49
CA CYS A 65 4.63 5.57 6.16
C CYS A 65 5.00 4.35 5.31
N LEU A 66 6.30 4.00 5.26
CA LEU A 66 6.77 2.86 4.47
C LEU A 66 6.18 1.54 5.00
N CYS A 67 6.17 1.37 6.32
CA CYS A 67 5.56 0.25 7.01
C CYS A 67 4.08 0.06 6.63
N GLU A 68 3.31 1.14 6.62
CA GLU A 68 1.89 1.07 6.29
C GLU A 68 1.65 0.81 4.79
N LEU A 69 2.48 1.35 3.91
CA LEU A 69 2.43 1.02 2.48
C LEU A 69 2.66 -0.48 2.24
N ILE A 70 3.66 -1.07 2.90
CA ILE A 70 3.94 -2.51 2.82
C ILE A 70 2.72 -3.32 3.28
N ASN A 71 2.10 -2.91 4.39
CA ASN A 71 0.89 -3.55 4.91
C ASN A 71 -0.29 -3.48 3.94
N ILE A 72 -0.50 -2.32 3.30
CA ILE A 72 -1.56 -2.13 2.28
C ILE A 72 -1.29 -3.03 1.08
N SER A 73 -0.06 -3.05 0.55
CA SER A 73 0.31 -3.89 -0.58
C SER A 73 0.12 -5.38 -0.26
N TYR A 74 0.53 -5.82 0.93
CA TYR A 74 0.33 -7.20 1.38
C TYR A 74 -1.14 -7.59 1.47
N LYS A 75 -1.99 -6.70 2.03
CA LYS A 75 -3.44 -6.92 2.10
C LYS A 75 -4.08 -7.02 0.71
N LEU A 76 -3.60 -6.21 -0.23
CA LEU A 76 -4.09 -6.20 -1.60
C LEU A 76 -3.71 -7.49 -2.35
N GLU A 77 -2.47 -7.96 -2.21
CA GLU A 77 -2.05 -9.25 -2.79
C GLU A 77 -2.86 -10.42 -2.21
N ARG A 78 -3.09 -10.45 -0.90
CA ARG A 78 -3.96 -11.46 -0.29
C ARG A 78 -5.40 -11.38 -0.76
N ALA A 79 -5.92 -10.18 -1.03
CA ALA A 79 -7.26 -10.02 -1.59
C ALA A 79 -7.31 -10.53 -3.04
N GLU A 80 -6.28 -10.24 -3.84
CA GLU A 80 -6.12 -10.72 -5.22
C GLU A 80 -6.06 -12.26 -5.28
N GLU A 81 -5.26 -12.89 -4.42
CA GLU A 81 -5.18 -14.34 -4.30
C GLU A 81 -6.53 -14.97 -3.97
N ARG A 82 -7.31 -14.37 -3.06
CA ARG A 82 -8.66 -14.84 -2.71
C ARG A 82 -9.62 -14.76 -3.89
N VAL A 83 -9.59 -13.66 -4.64
CA VAL A 83 -10.41 -13.50 -5.85
C VAL A 83 -10.01 -14.53 -6.90
N ASN A 84 -8.72 -14.70 -7.18
CA ASN A 84 -8.22 -15.69 -8.14
C ASN A 84 -8.57 -17.14 -7.72
N ALA A 85 -8.45 -17.48 -6.44
CA ALA A 85 -8.85 -18.79 -5.91
C ALA A 85 -10.38 -19.01 -5.95
N SER A 86 -11.17 -17.94 -5.93
CA SER A 86 -12.63 -18.00 -6.08
C SER A 86 -13.08 -18.18 -7.53
N GLN A 87 -12.26 -17.78 -8.51
CA GLN A 87 -12.53 -17.91 -9.95
C GLN A 87 -12.18 -19.30 -10.55
N GLY A 88 -11.66 -20.23 -9.75
CA GLY A 88 -11.31 -21.58 -10.22
C GLY A 88 -12.53 -22.37 -10.72
N PHE A 89 -12.42 -23.07 -11.86
CA PHE A 89 -13.46 -23.97 -12.35
C PHE A 89 -13.52 -25.26 -11.52
N VAL A 90 -14.72 -25.72 -11.16
CA VAL A 90 -14.90 -27.07 -10.62
C VAL A 90 -15.27 -27.97 -11.81
N GLN A 91 -14.35 -28.84 -12.22
CA GLN A 91 -14.69 -29.95 -13.12
C GLN A 91 -15.36 -31.04 -12.29
N ARG A 92 -16.65 -31.29 -12.51
CA ARG A 92 -17.32 -32.50 -12.02
C ARG A 92 -16.89 -33.70 -12.89
N GLU A 93 -16.87 -34.90 -12.30
CA GLU A 93 -16.53 -36.16 -12.97
C GLU A 93 -17.42 -36.50 -14.19
N ASP A 94 -18.49 -35.74 -14.42
CA ASP A 94 -19.44 -35.84 -15.54
C ASP A 94 -19.08 -34.92 -16.74
N GLY A 95 -17.83 -34.44 -16.83
CA GLY A 95 -17.34 -33.63 -17.96
C GLY A 95 -17.96 -32.24 -18.10
N THR A 96 -18.84 -31.83 -17.17
CA THR A 96 -19.43 -30.50 -17.12
C THR A 96 -18.51 -29.54 -16.37
N VAL A 97 -18.02 -28.52 -17.09
CA VAL A 97 -17.18 -27.46 -16.54
C VAL A 97 -18.09 -26.38 -15.95
N SER A 98 -18.29 -26.38 -14.64
CA SER A 98 -19.01 -25.30 -13.96
C SER A 98 -17.98 -24.28 -13.47
N SER A 99 -18.07 -23.05 -13.98
CA SER A 99 -17.40 -21.92 -13.37
C SER A 99 -17.88 -21.81 -11.92
N LYS A 100 -16.95 -21.71 -10.96
CA LYS A 100 -17.28 -21.35 -9.57
C LYS A 100 -17.71 -19.88 -9.44
N LEU A 101 -18.04 -19.23 -10.56
CA LEU A 101 -18.93 -18.09 -10.54
C LEU A 101 -20.32 -18.68 -10.31
N VAL A 102 -20.79 -18.64 -9.07
CA VAL A 102 -22.23 -18.71 -8.80
C VAL A 102 -22.84 -17.46 -9.45
N SER A 103 -23.04 -17.52 -10.76
CA SER A 103 -23.99 -16.65 -11.44
C SER A 103 -25.34 -17.12 -10.94
N SER A 104 -25.76 -16.50 -9.84
CA SER A 104 -27.13 -16.47 -9.34
C SER A 104 -28.07 -16.30 -10.52
N VAL A 105 -28.73 -17.39 -10.94
CA VAL A 105 -29.89 -17.32 -11.82
C VAL A 105 -31.12 -17.25 -10.92
N SER A 106 -31.78 -16.10 -11.04
CA SER A 106 -33.02 -15.65 -10.40
C SER A 106 -34.08 -16.72 -10.17
N ALA A 107 -34.63 -16.78 -8.95
CA ALA A 107 -36.03 -17.12 -8.70
C ALA A 107 -36.48 -16.67 -7.30
N GLY A 108 -37.17 -15.53 -7.24
CA GLY A 108 -38.27 -15.28 -6.29
C GLY A 108 -37.93 -15.04 -4.81
N ASN A 109 -38.13 -13.78 -4.40
CA ASN A 109 -38.42 -13.30 -3.04
C ASN A 109 -37.44 -13.61 -1.90
N GLU A 110 -37.04 -12.54 -1.20
CA GLU A 110 -36.25 -12.52 0.04
C GLU A 110 -34.73 -12.71 -0.16
N SER A 111 -34.09 -11.63 -0.60
CA SER A 111 -32.63 -11.48 -0.48
C SER A 111 -32.25 -11.42 1.01
N ILE A 112 -31.93 -12.57 1.60
CA ILE A 112 -31.24 -12.62 2.88
C ILE A 112 -29.77 -12.31 2.60
N SER A 113 -29.42 -11.03 2.68
CA SER A 113 -28.03 -10.58 2.72
C SER A 113 -27.38 -11.13 3.98
N TYR A 114 -26.69 -12.27 3.87
CA TYR A 114 -25.70 -12.70 4.87
C TYR A 114 -24.50 -11.75 4.78
N SER A 115 -24.66 -10.56 5.36
CA SER A 115 -23.50 -9.76 5.75
C SER A 115 -22.84 -10.50 6.91
N THR A 116 -21.82 -11.31 6.61
CA THR A 116 -20.79 -11.61 7.60
C THR A 116 -20.19 -10.29 8.02
N THR A 117 -20.75 -9.76 9.11
CA THR A 117 -20.28 -8.58 9.82
C THR A 117 -18.90 -8.91 10.35
N ASN A 118 -17.87 -8.59 9.58
CA ASN A 118 -16.49 -8.53 10.04
C ASN A 118 -15.73 -7.51 9.17
N ASN A 119 -15.61 -6.27 9.68
CA ASN A 119 -14.77 -5.18 9.15
C ASN A 119 -15.10 -4.63 7.74
N THR A 120 -16.37 -4.29 7.50
CA THR A 120 -16.87 -3.83 6.19
C THR A 120 -16.25 -2.51 5.70
N SER A 121 -15.70 -1.64 6.56
CA SER A 121 -15.15 -0.35 6.13
C SER A 121 -13.78 -0.47 5.43
N ALA A 122 -12.90 -1.35 5.93
CA ALA A 122 -11.59 -1.59 5.32
C ALA A 122 -11.66 -2.58 4.16
N ALA A 123 -12.55 -3.57 4.24
CA ALA A 123 -12.81 -4.53 3.15
C ALA A 123 -13.25 -3.79 1.88
N THR A 124 -14.21 -2.86 1.99
CA THR A 124 -14.74 -2.10 0.83
C THR A 124 -13.67 -1.30 0.08
N LEU A 125 -12.71 -0.68 0.79
CA LEU A 125 -11.65 0.11 0.16
C LEU A 125 -10.62 -0.77 -0.54
N ILE A 126 -10.24 -1.91 0.06
CA ILE A 126 -9.31 -2.86 -0.55
C ILE A 126 -9.96 -3.57 -1.75
N ASP A 127 -11.22 -3.97 -1.63
CA ASP A 127 -11.97 -4.60 -2.73
C ASP A 127 -12.18 -3.64 -3.91
N LYS A 128 -12.43 -2.36 -3.62
CA LYS A 128 -12.48 -1.31 -4.65
C LYS A 128 -11.10 -1.05 -5.27
N ALA A 129 -10.05 -0.95 -4.47
CA ALA A 129 -8.68 -0.78 -4.96
C ALA A 129 -8.19 -1.97 -5.79
N LEU A 130 -8.67 -3.18 -5.49
CA LEU A 130 -8.37 -4.38 -6.28
C LEU A 130 -9.03 -4.31 -7.66
N SER A 131 -10.23 -3.74 -7.74
CA SER A 131 -11.00 -3.63 -9.00
C SER A 131 -10.63 -2.41 -9.83
N ASP A 132 -10.06 -1.36 -9.22
CA ASP A 132 -9.76 -0.08 -9.85
C ASP A 132 -8.34 0.39 -9.49
N LYS A 133 -7.46 0.37 -10.50
CA LYS A 133 -6.07 0.85 -10.40
C LYS A 133 -5.98 2.32 -9.96
N THR A 134 -6.95 3.15 -10.34
CA THR A 134 -7.00 4.56 -9.95
C THR A 134 -7.28 4.70 -8.47
N ALA A 135 -8.22 3.91 -7.94
CA ALA A 135 -8.53 3.87 -6.52
C ALA A 135 -7.35 3.31 -5.69
N GLN A 136 -6.62 2.35 -6.25
CA GLN A 136 -5.39 1.82 -5.64
C GLN A 136 -4.30 2.90 -5.53
N GLU A 137 -4.04 3.62 -6.62
CA GLU A 137 -3.08 4.73 -6.62
C GLU A 137 -3.50 5.84 -5.64
N GLN A 138 -4.79 6.17 -5.60
CA GLN A 138 -5.32 7.16 -4.66
C GLN A 138 -5.11 6.72 -3.21
N LEU A 139 -5.38 5.45 -2.87
CA LEU A 139 -5.16 4.91 -1.52
C LEU A 139 -3.70 5.05 -1.09
N TYR A 140 -2.75 4.77 -1.99
CA TYR A 140 -1.34 4.97 -1.72
C TYR A 140 -0.99 6.44 -1.52
N ARG A 141 -1.50 7.34 -2.38
CA ARG A 141 -1.26 8.79 -2.26
C ARG A 141 -1.84 9.36 -0.97
N ASP A 142 -3.04 8.94 -0.58
CA ASP A 142 -3.69 9.38 0.66
C ASP A 142 -2.90 8.92 1.88
N THR A 143 -2.39 7.67 1.86
CA THR A 143 -1.54 7.14 2.92
C THR A 143 -0.24 7.94 3.04
N ILE A 144 0.43 8.20 1.91
CA ILE A 144 1.66 9.00 1.89
C ILE A 144 1.39 10.42 2.40
N THR A 145 0.30 11.04 1.96
CA THR A 145 -0.08 12.39 2.39
C THR A 145 -0.36 12.44 3.88
N LYS A 146 -1.06 11.44 4.43
CA LYS A 146 -1.39 11.36 5.86
C LYS A 146 -0.14 11.36 6.75
N TYR A 147 0.91 10.64 6.38
CA TYR A 147 2.12 10.52 7.21
C TYR A 147 3.16 11.59 6.92
N LEU A 148 3.29 12.04 5.66
CA LEU A 148 4.35 12.98 5.26
C LEU A 148 3.87 14.44 5.22
N SER A 149 2.58 14.70 5.44
CA SER A 149 2.03 16.05 5.57
C SER A 149 2.68 16.77 6.75
N GLY A 150 3.36 17.88 6.48
CA GLY A 150 4.03 18.68 7.50
C GLY A 150 5.42 18.16 7.89
N VAL A 151 5.89 17.05 7.30
CA VAL A 151 7.25 16.55 7.54
C VAL A 151 8.23 17.32 6.65
N THR A 152 9.22 17.93 7.28
CA THR A 152 10.30 18.67 6.61
C THR A 152 11.54 17.81 6.41
N ASP A 153 12.29 18.12 5.35
CA ASP A 153 13.64 17.60 5.15
C ASP A 153 14.65 18.30 6.08
N LYS A 154 15.92 17.87 6.02
CA LYS A 154 17.05 18.49 6.75
C LYS A 154 17.14 20.02 6.52
N ASN A 155 16.66 20.50 5.38
CA ASN A 155 16.74 21.91 4.97
C ASN A 155 15.46 22.70 5.34
N GLY A 156 14.50 22.09 6.03
CA GLY A 156 13.25 22.72 6.45
C GLY A 156 12.16 22.77 5.37
N ILE A 157 12.35 22.09 4.24
CA ILE A 157 11.40 22.05 3.12
C ILE A 157 10.49 20.83 3.27
N ASN A 158 9.19 21.02 3.12
CA ASN A 158 8.22 19.92 3.18
C ASN A 158 8.55 18.81 2.16
N LEU A 159 8.52 17.55 2.61
CA LEU A 159 8.81 16.38 1.76
C LEU A 159 7.84 16.25 0.58
N LEU A 160 6.58 16.65 0.77
CA LEU A 160 5.54 16.63 -0.27
C LEU A 160 5.52 17.91 -1.13
N TYR A 161 6.51 18.78 -0.98
CA TYR A 161 6.60 19.99 -1.80
C TYR A 161 6.95 19.64 -3.25
N ALA A 162 5.99 19.85 -4.16
CA ALA A 162 6.11 19.54 -5.58
C ALA A 162 6.78 20.65 -6.41
N GLY A 163 6.92 21.87 -5.88
CA GLY A 163 7.55 23.00 -6.58
C GLY A 163 9.08 22.87 -6.64
N ARG A 164 9.77 23.71 -7.42
CA ARG A 164 11.22 23.63 -7.66
C ARG A 164 12.03 23.48 -6.37
N TYR A 165 12.89 22.44 -6.26
CA TYR A 165 13.80 22.33 -5.13
C TYR A 165 14.97 23.31 -5.31
N PRO A 166 15.41 24.03 -4.26
CA PRO A 166 16.53 24.96 -4.38
C PRO A 166 17.82 24.24 -4.76
N GLU A 167 18.58 24.84 -5.68
CA GLU A 167 19.79 24.23 -6.27
C GLU A 167 20.95 24.12 -5.28
N GLU A 168 20.97 25.01 -4.30
CA GLU A 168 21.91 25.04 -3.17
C GLU A 168 21.90 23.76 -2.32
N PHE A 169 20.87 22.91 -2.46
CA PHE A 169 20.75 21.67 -1.70
C PHE A 169 21.03 20.40 -2.53
N TYR A 170 21.49 20.51 -3.78
CA TYR A 170 21.66 19.34 -4.65
C TYR A 170 22.87 18.45 -4.31
N GLU A 171 23.85 18.96 -3.57
CA GLU A 171 25.16 18.32 -3.36
C GLU A 171 25.50 18.02 -1.89
N ASN A 172 24.53 18.07 -0.97
CA ASN A 172 24.76 17.71 0.44
C ASN A 172 24.55 16.23 0.73
#